data_AF-A0A8E2JCQ0-F1
#
_entry.id   AF-A0A8E2JCQ0-F1
#
_cell.length_a   1.000
_cell.length_b   1.000
_cell.length_c   1.000
_cell.angle_alpha   90.00
_cell.angle_beta   90.00
_cell.angle_gamma   90.00
#
_symmetry.space_group_name_H-M   'P 1'
#
loop_
_entity.id
_entity.type
_entity.pdbx_description
1 polymer ?
#
loop_
_entity_poly.entity_id
_entity_poly.type
_entity_poly.pdbx_seq_one_letter_code
_entity_poly.pdbx_strand_id
1 'polypeptide(L)'
;CPLCCEPVDETHLYTFVAAHPRMNIRMQSKFCHEHKKRSAALRYTELGYPVIQWHKLESRMQAHWPHVEAVLAGTTPSYFRDRLEKKVAKGEERTLFSTIMTDEFKSSTTGYFGPRGARTMMESITKQFAPQIRRLAPTDPLIASGGVSNFVQAVLVPELASRLVGEDMGVGGERARELLGESGRIGNLVNEEEDDAI
;
A
#
# COMPACT_ATOMS: atom_id res chain seq x y z
N CYS A 1 10.05 20.07 -14.90
CA CYS A 1 8.63 20.28 -14.57
C CYS A 1 8.49 21.64 -13.85
N PRO A 2 7.51 22.49 -14.21
CA PRO A 2 7.34 23.81 -13.58
C PRO A 2 6.94 23.76 -12.09
N LEU A 3 6.43 22.63 -11.60
CA LEU A 3 6.00 22.50 -10.20
C LEU A 3 6.99 21.78 -9.29
N CYS A 4 7.59 20.68 -9.74
CA CYS A 4 8.52 19.89 -8.91
C CYS A 4 9.99 20.05 -9.29
N CYS A 5 10.30 20.83 -10.34
CA CYS A 5 11.67 21.05 -10.84
C CYS A 5 12.42 19.78 -11.29
N GLU A 6 11.75 18.64 -11.41
CA GLU A 6 12.35 17.39 -11.90
C GLU A 6 12.46 17.37 -13.43
N PRO A 7 13.44 16.62 -13.99
CA PRO A 7 13.55 16.42 -15.43
C PRO A 7 12.31 15.73 -15.98
N VAL A 8 11.91 16.12 -17.20
CA VAL A 8 10.73 15.60 -17.88
C VAL A 8 11.08 15.12 -19.27
N ASP A 9 10.35 14.14 -19.77
CA ASP A 9 10.44 13.72 -21.17
C ASP A 9 10.05 14.89 -22.10
N GLU A 10 10.94 15.25 -23.02
CA GLU A 10 10.77 16.40 -23.91
C GLU A 10 9.57 16.22 -24.84
N THR A 11 9.37 15.01 -25.35
CA THR A 11 8.24 14.67 -26.23
C THR A 11 6.91 14.84 -25.49
N HIS A 12 6.85 14.40 -24.24
CA HIS A 12 5.68 14.59 -23.39
C HIS A 12 5.40 16.07 -23.10
N LEU A 13 6.44 16.86 -22.76
CA LEU A 13 6.28 18.29 -22.53
C LEU A 13 5.74 19.00 -23.77
N TYR A 14 6.33 18.72 -24.94
CA TYR A 14 5.93 19.34 -26.20
C TYR A 14 4.47 19.01 -26.55
N THR A 15 4.10 17.72 -26.50
CA THR A 15 2.73 17.28 -26.79
C THR A 15 1.71 17.85 -25.81
N PHE A 16 2.05 17.96 -24.52
CA PHE A 16 1.17 18.53 -23.51
C PHE A 16 0.93 20.02 -23.72
N VAL A 17 1.99 20.79 -24.00
CA VAL A 17 1.92 22.24 -24.28
C VAL A 17 1.15 22.52 -25.58
N ALA A 18 1.34 21.70 -26.62
CA ALA A 18 0.59 21.81 -27.87
C ALA A 18 -0.92 21.61 -27.64
N ALA A 19 -1.31 20.67 -26.78
CA ALA A 19 -2.71 20.42 -26.43
C ALA A 19 -3.29 21.48 -25.46
N HIS A 20 -2.45 22.14 -24.65
CA HIS A 20 -2.87 23.11 -23.63
C HIS A 20 -2.01 24.39 -23.68
N PRO A 21 -2.27 25.30 -24.65
CA PRO A 21 -1.46 26.50 -24.86
C PRO A 21 -1.42 27.46 -23.66
N ARG A 22 -2.41 27.40 -22.77
CA ARG A 22 -2.45 28.14 -21.49
C ARG A 22 -2.27 27.19 -20.32
N MET A 23 -1.04 27.09 -19.81
CA MET A 23 -0.72 26.33 -18.60
C MET A 23 -1.09 27.10 -17.32
N ASN A 24 -2.39 27.16 -17.02
CA ASN A 24 -2.84 27.59 -15.68
C ASN A 24 -2.39 26.58 -14.60
N ILE A 25 -2.54 26.94 -13.32
CA ILE A 25 -2.09 26.11 -12.18
C ILE A 25 -2.64 24.68 -12.27
N ARG A 26 -3.91 24.51 -12.64
CA ARG A 26 -4.55 23.18 -12.80
C ARG A 26 -3.85 22.34 -13.88
N MET A 27 -3.51 22.94 -15.02
CA MET A 27 -2.79 22.23 -16.10
C MET A 27 -1.35 21.91 -15.70
N GLN A 28 -0.68 22.81 -14.97
CA GLN A 28 0.66 22.52 -14.43
C GLN A 28 0.62 21.37 -13.43
N SER A 29 -0.41 21.30 -12.56
CA SER A 29 -0.62 20.17 -11.64
C SER A 29 -0.87 18.87 -12.39
N LYS A 30 -1.69 18.90 -13.45
CA LYS A 30 -1.95 17.74 -14.31
C LYS A 30 -0.67 17.24 -14.99
N PHE A 31 0.10 18.14 -15.61
CA PHE A 31 1.39 17.78 -16.20
C PHE A 31 2.38 17.25 -15.15
N CYS A 32 2.38 17.84 -13.95
CA CYS A 32 3.20 17.38 -12.84
C CYS A 32 2.85 15.93 -12.45
N HIS A 33 1.57 15.61 -12.39
CA HIS A 33 1.09 14.25 -12.13
C HIS A 33 1.48 13.27 -13.24
N GLU A 34 1.22 13.63 -14.50
CA GLU A 34 1.46 12.77 -15.65
C GLU A 34 2.95 12.41 -15.82
N HIS A 35 3.86 13.38 -15.73
CA HIS A 35 5.29 13.07 -15.87
C HIS A 35 5.80 12.26 -14.67
N LYS A 36 5.31 12.50 -13.45
CA LYS A 36 5.67 11.68 -12.28
C LYS A 36 5.23 10.24 -12.46
N LYS A 37 4.02 10.01 -12.99
CA LYS A 37 3.52 8.67 -13.31
C LYS A 37 4.40 7.97 -14.35
N ARG A 38 4.83 8.68 -15.40
CA ARG A 38 5.77 8.14 -16.40
C ARG A 38 7.13 7.80 -15.79
N SER A 39 7.73 8.71 -15.03
CA SER A 39 9.00 8.48 -14.33
C SER A 39 8.90 7.31 -13.35
N ALA A 40 7.77 7.19 -12.63
CA ALA A 40 7.52 6.07 -11.74
C ALA A 40 7.40 4.74 -12.50
N ALA A 41 6.73 4.70 -13.65
CA ALA A 41 6.62 3.49 -14.48
C ALA A 41 7.98 3.04 -15.05
N LEU A 42 8.84 3.98 -15.43
CA LEU A 42 10.21 3.68 -15.84
C LEU A 42 11.00 3.07 -14.67
N ARG A 43 11.00 3.74 -13.51
CA ARG A 43 11.67 3.25 -12.31
C ARG A 43 11.12 1.91 -11.83
N TYR A 44 9.82 1.67 -11.96
CA TYR A 44 9.18 0.40 -11.64
C TYR A 44 9.80 -0.75 -12.44
N THR A 45 10.02 -0.50 -13.74
CA THR A 45 10.64 -1.46 -14.65
C THR A 45 12.14 -1.62 -14.38
N GLU A 46 12.86 -0.52 -14.14
CA GLU A 46 14.30 -0.54 -13.80
C GLU A 46 14.60 -1.29 -12.51
N LEU A 47 13.72 -1.18 -11.50
CA LEU A 47 13.83 -1.89 -10.22
C LEU A 47 13.36 -3.35 -10.31
N GLY A 48 12.84 -3.77 -11.47
CA GLY A 48 12.43 -5.15 -11.72
C GLY A 48 11.17 -5.57 -10.97
N TYR A 49 10.29 -4.64 -10.59
CA TYR A 49 9.03 -5.01 -9.94
C TYR A 49 8.11 -5.74 -10.93
N PRO A 50 7.41 -6.80 -10.49
CA PRO A 50 6.61 -7.63 -11.38
C PRO A 50 5.32 -6.93 -11.80
N VAL A 51 4.91 -7.12 -13.05
CA VAL A 51 3.59 -6.66 -13.50
C VAL A 51 2.50 -7.43 -12.74
N ILE A 52 1.72 -6.71 -11.93
CA ILE A 52 0.68 -7.30 -11.07
C ILE A 52 -0.48 -7.82 -11.91
N GLN A 53 -0.68 -9.13 -11.88
CA GLN A 53 -1.87 -9.77 -12.47
C GLN A 53 -3.02 -9.71 -11.46
N TRP A 54 -3.75 -8.60 -11.42
CA TRP A 54 -4.82 -8.33 -10.44
C TRP A 54 -5.86 -9.46 -10.33
N HIS A 55 -6.24 -10.07 -11.45
CA HIS A 55 -7.18 -11.19 -11.49
C HIS A 55 -6.67 -12.46 -10.79
N LYS A 56 -5.35 -12.63 -10.62
CA LYS A 56 -4.74 -13.76 -9.88
C LYS A 56 -4.36 -13.40 -8.45
N LEU A 57 -4.45 -12.11 -8.08
CA LEU A 57 -4.03 -11.65 -6.75
C LEU A 57 -4.82 -12.36 -5.66
N GLU A 58 -6.12 -12.60 -5.85
CA GLU A 58 -6.94 -13.34 -4.88
C GLU A 58 -6.41 -14.75 -4.61
N SER A 59 -6.10 -15.53 -5.66
CA SER A 59 -5.53 -16.86 -5.51
C SER A 59 -4.16 -16.84 -4.83
N ARG A 60 -3.33 -15.83 -5.11
CA ARG A 60 -2.04 -15.65 -4.43
C ARG A 60 -2.23 -15.36 -2.94
N MET A 61 -3.17 -14.49 -2.60
CA MET A 61 -3.49 -14.17 -1.21
C MET A 61 -3.99 -15.40 -0.45
N GLN A 62 -4.80 -16.25 -1.10
CA GLN A 62 -5.32 -17.48 -0.51
C GLN A 62 -4.22 -18.44 -0.04
N ALA A 63 -3.10 -18.52 -0.77
CA ALA A 63 -1.96 -19.34 -0.37
C ALA A 63 -1.36 -18.91 0.99
N HIS A 64 -1.56 -17.65 1.39
CA HIS A 64 -1.04 -17.07 2.64
C HIS A 64 -2.05 -16.99 3.78
N TRP A 65 -3.30 -17.40 3.57
CA TRP A 65 -4.34 -17.40 4.62
C TRP A 65 -3.96 -18.12 5.90
N PRO A 66 -3.31 -19.29 5.89
CA PRO A 66 -2.88 -19.95 7.12
C PRO A 66 -1.95 -19.06 7.96
N HIS A 67 -1.07 -18.28 7.32
CA HIS A 67 -0.20 -17.37 8.04
C HIS A 67 -0.94 -16.14 8.57
N VAL A 68 -1.80 -15.52 7.76
CA VAL A 68 -2.61 -14.37 8.18
C VAL A 68 -3.50 -14.75 9.36
N GLU A 69 -4.07 -15.96 9.35
CA GLU A 69 -4.84 -16.50 10.47
C GLU A 69 -3.97 -16.69 11.72
N ALA A 70 -2.75 -17.21 11.58
CA ALA A 70 -1.83 -17.38 12.70
C ALA A 70 -1.42 -16.04 13.33
N VAL A 71 -1.20 -15.00 12.51
CA VAL A 71 -0.94 -13.63 13.02
C VAL A 71 -2.17 -13.05 13.72
N LEU A 72 -3.36 -13.21 13.12
CA LEU A 72 -4.62 -12.75 13.71
C LEU A 72 -4.87 -13.42 15.06
N ALA A 73 -4.66 -14.73 15.16
CA ALA A 73 -4.79 -15.50 16.39
C ALA A 73 -3.67 -15.25 17.42
N GLY A 74 -2.60 -14.53 17.03
CA GLY A 74 -1.44 -14.28 17.89
C GLY A 74 -0.59 -15.53 18.17
N THR A 75 -0.71 -16.58 17.34
CA THR A 75 0.03 -17.83 17.51
C THR A 75 1.39 -17.82 16.83
N THR A 76 1.69 -16.80 16.03
CA THR A 76 2.98 -16.59 15.36
C THR A 76 3.49 -15.17 15.62
N PRO A 77 4.80 -14.96 15.85
CA PRO A 77 5.39 -13.63 15.96
C PRO A 77 5.13 -12.78 14.71
N SER A 78 4.80 -11.51 14.90
CA SER A 78 4.51 -10.57 13.82
C SER A 78 5.19 -9.24 14.08
N TYR A 79 6.04 -8.81 13.15
CA TYR A 79 6.74 -7.53 13.23
C TYR A 79 5.76 -6.37 13.30
N PHE A 80 4.69 -6.43 12.51
CA PHE A 80 3.70 -5.36 12.44
C PHE A 80 2.82 -5.32 13.68
N ARG A 81 2.51 -6.47 14.27
CA ARG A 81 1.80 -6.57 15.57
C ARG A 81 2.63 -5.96 16.70
N ASP A 82 3.91 -6.33 16.81
CA ASP A 82 4.83 -5.78 17.81
C ASP A 82 4.99 -4.26 17.66
N ARG A 83 5.03 -3.78 16.40
CA ARG A 83 5.10 -2.34 16.10
C ARG A 83 3.83 -1.62 16.53
N LEU A 84 2.66 -2.20 16.30
CA LEU A 84 1.38 -1.63 16.74
C LEU A 84 1.30 -1.61 18.27
N GLU A 85 1.65 -2.70 18.94
CA GLU A 85 1.67 -2.80 20.40
C GLU A 85 2.58 -1.75 21.03
N LYS A 86 3.80 -1.56 20.50
CA LYS A 86 4.72 -0.50 20.96
C LYS A 86 4.14 0.91 20.81
N LYS A 87 3.38 1.18 19.74
CA LYS A 87 2.75 2.50 19.54
C LYS A 87 1.58 2.71 20.49
N VAL A 88 0.74 1.69 20.71
CA VAL A 88 -0.35 1.73 21.67
C VAL A 88 0.18 1.89 23.10
N ALA A 89 1.25 1.17 23.46
CA ALA A 89 1.88 1.29 24.78
C ALA A 89 2.48 2.69 25.05
N LYS A 90 2.80 3.45 24.00
CA LYS A 90 3.32 4.82 24.09
C LYS A 90 2.23 5.90 24.16
N GLY A 91 0.95 5.55 24.03
CA GLY A 91 -0.12 6.55 23.94
C GLY A 91 -0.20 7.25 22.58
N GLU A 92 0.47 6.72 21.55
CA GLU A 92 0.53 7.30 20.19
C GLU A 92 -0.59 6.76 19.27
N GLU A 93 -1.57 6.04 19.83
CA GLU A 93 -2.62 5.37 19.06
C GLU A 93 -3.51 6.35 18.29
N ARG A 94 -3.81 7.53 18.85
CA ARG A 94 -4.62 8.55 18.14
C ARG A 94 -3.96 9.02 16.85
N THR A 95 -2.68 9.34 16.90
CA THR A 95 -1.92 9.80 15.72
C THR A 95 -1.70 8.66 14.72
N LEU A 96 -1.54 7.43 15.20
CA LEU A 96 -1.47 6.26 14.34
C LEU A 96 -2.80 6.02 13.60
N PHE A 97 -3.92 6.05 14.31
CA PHE A 97 -5.23 5.82 13.70
C PHE A 97 -5.65 6.94 12.75
N SER A 98 -5.24 8.19 13.00
CA SER A 98 -5.47 9.28 12.04
C SER A 98 -4.67 9.13 10.75
N THR A 99 -3.53 8.43 10.78
CA THR A 99 -2.65 8.25 9.61
C THR A 99 -2.89 6.93 8.89
N ILE A 100 -3.40 5.89 9.55
CA ILE A 100 -3.60 4.56 8.95
C ILE A 100 -4.49 4.56 7.69
N MET A 101 -5.44 5.49 7.61
CA MET A 101 -6.37 5.56 6.48
C MET A 101 -5.87 6.43 5.32
N THR A 102 -4.71 7.08 5.45
CA THR A 102 -4.15 7.90 4.37
C THR A 102 -3.56 7.02 3.27
N ASP A 103 -3.63 7.49 2.02
CA ASP A 103 -3.05 6.74 0.89
C ASP A 103 -1.52 6.66 0.98
N GLU A 104 -0.87 7.62 1.63
CA GLU A 104 0.55 7.55 1.96
C GLU A 104 0.84 6.36 2.88
N PHE A 105 0.03 6.16 3.93
CA PHE A 105 0.20 5.02 4.82
C PHE A 105 -0.07 3.71 4.07
N LYS A 106 -1.21 3.59 3.39
CA LYS A 106 -1.56 2.40 2.59
C LYS A 106 -0.46 2.04 1.58
N SER A 107 0.08 3.04 0.89
CA SER A 107 1.16 2.83 -0.07
C SER A 107 2.46 2.41 0.62
N SER A 108 2.78 2.98 1.77
CA SER A 108 3.97 2.59 2.54
C SER A 108 3.88 1.17 3.13
N THR A 109 2.67 0.66 3.36
CA THR A 109 2.44 -0.68 3.93
C THR A 109 2.20 -1.75 2.88
N THR A 110 1.93 -1.37 1.63
CA THR A 110 1.72 -2.31 0.51
C THR A 110 2.73 -2.17 -0.62
N GLY A 111 3.64 -1.21 -0.53
CA GLY A 111 4.74 -1.06 -1.47
C GLY A 111 4.26 -0.84 -2.90
N TYR A 112 4.82 -1.60 -3.82
CA TYR A 112 4.56 -1.43 -5.25
C TYR A 112 3.14 -1.86 -5.62
N PHE A 113 2.41 -2.55 -4.74
CA PHE A 113 0.98 -2.83 -4.94
C PHE A 113 0.13 -1.56 -4.83
N GLY A 114 0.61 -0.51 -4.17
CA GLY A 114 -0.06 0.79 -4.08
C GLY A 114 -1.44 0.76 -3.40
N PRO A 115 -2.19 1.88 -3.48
CA PRO A 115 -3.52 2.00 -2.89
C PRO A 115 -4.49 0.90 -3.35
N ARG A 116 -4.49 0.58 -4.66
CA ARG A 116 -5.32 -0.50 -5.23
C ARG A 116 -5.04 -1.85 -4.57
N GLY A 117 -3.77 -2.14 -4.29
CA GLY A 117 -3.34 -3.31 -3.54
C GLY A 117 -3.86 -3.32 -2.10
N ALA A 118 -3.67 -2.22 -1.39
CA ALA A 118 -4.15 -2.06 -0.01
C ALA A 118 -5.65 -2.30 0.11
N ARG A 119 -6.45 -1.72 -0.78
CA ARG A 119 -7.89 -1.95 -0.82
C ARG A 119 -8.24 -3.41 -1.10
N THR A 120 -7.65 -4.00 -2.13
CA THR A 120 -7.92 -5.41 -2.51
C THR A 120 -7.58 -6.38 -1.38
N MET A 121 -6.43 -6.17 -0.71
CA MET A 121 -6.01 -6.97 0.43
C MET A 121 -6.94 -6.78 1.63
N MET A 122 -7.28 -5.53 1.96
CA MET A 122 -8.19 -5.20 3.07
C MET A 122 -9.56 -5.86 2.90
N GLU A 123 -10.16 -5.74 1.72
CA GLU A 123 -11.46 -6.34 1.40
C GLU A 123 -11.40 -7.86 1.52
N SER A 124 -10.36 -8.48 0.96
CA SER A 124 -10.18 -9.93 0.97
C SER A 124 -9.97 -10.49 2.38
N ILE A 125 -9.11 -9.86 3.17
CA ILE A 125 -8.85 -10.25 4.57
C ILE A 125 -10.13 -10.08 5.40
N THR A 126 -10.79 -8.93 5.29
CA THR A 126 -12.01 -8.63 6.05
C THR A 126 -13.11 -9.64 5.74
N LYS A 127 -13.31 -9.97 4.46
CA LYS A 127 -14.29 -10.96 4.01
C LYS A 127 -13.96 -12.36 4.52
N GLN A 128 -12.71 -12.80 4.36
CA GLN A 128 -12.28 -14.15 4.71
C GLN A 128 -12.28 -14.40 6.23
N PHE A 129 -11.83 -13.43 7.02
CA PHE A 129 -11.61 -13.59 8.46
C PHE A 129 -12.69 -12.92 9.32
N ALA A 130 -13.81 -12.47 8.74
CA ALA A 130 -14.90 -11.84 9.49
C ALA A 130 -15.38 -12.64 10.72
N PRO A 131 -15.51 -13.98 10.69
CA PRO A 131 -15.87 -14.76 11.88
C PRO A 131 -14.79 -14.70 12.98
N GLN A 132 -13.53 -14.91 12.62
CA GLN A 132 -12.40 -14.91 13.55
C GLN A 132 -12.18 -13.53 14.16
N ILE A 133 -12.25 -12.47 13.35
CA ILE A 133 -12.15 -11.08 13.77
C ILE A 133 -13.24 -10.76 14.79
N ARG A 134 -14.50 -11.12 14.52
CA ARG A 134 -15.61 -10.88 15.46
C ARG A 134 -15.43 -11.59 16.80
N ARG A 135 -14.86 -12.80 16.77
CA ARG A 135 -14.55 -13.57 17.98
C ARG A 135 -13.39 -12.96 18.78
N LEU A 136 -12.36 -12.46 18.12
CA LEU A 136 -11.13 -11.94 18.75
C LEU A 136 -11.25 -10.48 19.19
N ALA A 137 -12.09 -9.68 18.53
CA ALA A 137 -12.28 -8.27 18.82
C ALA A 137 -12.50 -7.92 20.31
N PRO A 138 -13.30 -8.66 21.10
CA PRO A 138 -13.48 -8.35 22.52
C PRO A 138 -12.30 -8.78 23.41
N THR A 139 -11.47 -9.73 22.98
CA THR A 139 -10.41 -10.33 23.81
C THR A 139 -9.01 -9.82 23.44
N ASP A 140 -8.81 -9.36 22.22
CA ASP A 140 -7.53 -8.86 21.73
C ASP A 140 -7.38 -7.36 22.06
N PRO A 141 -6.39 -6.96 22.88
CA PRO A 141 -6.22 -5.56 23.29
C PRO A 141 -5.96 -4.60 22.11
N LEU A 142 -5.29 -5.06 21.06
CA LEU A 142 -4.97 -4.23 19.89
C LEU A 142 -6.21 -3.97 19.04
N ILE A 143 -7.08 -4.97 18.92
CA ILE A 143 -8.36 -4.83 18.23
C ILE A 143 -9.35 -4.02 19.08
N ALA A 144 -9.39 -4.24 20.39
CA ALA A 144 -10.30 -3.54 21.29
C ALA A 144 -9.99 -2.04 21.40
N SER A 145 -8.70 -1.67 21.41
CA SER A 145 -8.25 -0.27 21.50
C SER A 145 -8.36 0.49 20.18
N GLY A 146 -7.98 -0.16 19.07
CA GLY A 146 -7.90 0.48 17.76
C GLY A 146 -9.06 0.24 16.82
N GLY A 147 -9.90 -0.76 17.09
CA GLY A 147 -10.91 -1.23 16.16
C GLY A 147 -10.34 -2.15 15.09
N VAL A 148 -11.23 -2.97 14.53
CA VAL A 148 -10.92 -4.00 13.53
C VAL A 148 -10.19 -3.43 12.32
N SER A 149 -10.73 -2.37 11.71
CA SER A 149 -10.18 -1.83 10.46
C SER A 149 -8.74 -1.34 10.62
N ASN A 150 -8.43 -0.73 11.76
CA ASN A 150 -7.08 -0.26 12.06
C ASN A 150 -6.11 -1.43 12.28
N PHE A 151 -6.55 -2.48 12.97
CA PHE A 151 -5.74 -3.68 13.14
C PHE A 151 -5.44 -4.36 11.79
N VAL A 152 -6.45 -4.52 10.93
CA VAL A 152 -6.26 -5.12 9.61
C VAL A 152 -5.30 -4.29 8.76
N GLN A 153 -5.47 -2.97 8.70
CA GLN A 153 -4.59 -2.07 7.93
C GLN A 153 -3.17 -1.95 8.49
N ALA A 154 -3.01 -1.96 9.81
CA ALA A 154 -1.71 -1.79 10.46
C ALA A 154 -0.89 -3.08 10.56
N VAL A 155 -1.56 -4.24 10.56
CA VAL A 155 -0.96 -5.56 10.81
C VAL A 155 -1.19 -6.52 9.65
N LEU A 156 -2.44 -6.91 9.39
CA LEU A 156 -2.69 -8.03 8.47
C LEU A 156 -2.38 -7.71 7.01
N VAL A 157 -2.71 -6.50 6.56
CA VAL A 157 -2.38 -6.00 5.20
C VAL A 157 -0.87 -5.98 4.98
N PRO A 158 -0.04 -5.33 5.83
CA PRO A 158 1.40 -5.32 5.63
C PRO A 158 2.06 -6.69 5.82
N GLU A 159 1.53 -7.58 6.68
CA GLU A 159 2.02 -8.97 6.76
C GLU A 159 1.81 -9.71 5.43
N LEU A 160 0.59 -9.66 4.88
CA LEU A 160 0.27 -10.27 3.60
C LEU A 160 1.10 -9.66 2.46
N ALA A 161 1.19 -8.33 2.41
CA ALA A 161 1.97 -7.62 1.40
C ALA A 161 3.44 -8.01 1.47
N SER A 162 4.04 -8.10 2.66
CA SER A 162 5.44 -8.49 2.83
C SER A 162 5.72 -9.90 2.30
N ARG A 163 4.76 -10.82 2.44
CA ARG A 163 4.88 -12.18 1.89
C ARG A 163 4.80 -12.20 0.38
N LEU A 164 3.83 -11.49 -0.19
CA LEU A 164 3.68 -11.39 -1.64
C LEU A 164 4.92 -10.73 -2.28
N VAL A 165 5.46 -9.68 -1.65
CA VAL A 165 6.73 -9.04 -2.07
C VAL A 165 7.91 -10.00 -1.94
N GLY A 166 7.99 -10.75 -0.83
CA GLY A 166 9.04 -11.75 -0.63
C GLY A 166 9.05 -12.82 -1.71
N GLU A 167 7.86 -13.30 -2.12
CA GLU A 167 7.70 -14.25 -3.22
C GLU A 167 8.08 -13.65 -4.57
N ASP A 168 7.57 -12.45 -4.86
CA ASP A 168 7.77 -11.76 -6.13
C ASP A 168 9.23 -11.41 -6.38
N MET A 169 9.93 -10.98 -5.33
CA MET A 169 11.31 -10.50 -5.40
C MET A 169 12.34 -11.57 -4.99
N GLY A 170 11.88 -12.74 -4.55
CA GLY A 170 12.76 -13.82 -4.07
C GLY A 170 13.56 -13.44 -2.82
N VAL A 171 12.99 -12.61 -1.93
CA VAL A 171 13.69 -12.09 -0.74
C VAL A 171 13.06 -12.55 0.57
N GLY A 172 13.86 -12.56 1.63
CA GLY A 172 13.40 -12.86 2.98
C GLY A 172 12.53 -11.76 3.60
N GLY A 173 11.87 -12.07 4.72
CA GLY A 173 10.87 -11.20 5.33
C GLY A 173 11.37 -9.81 5.75
N GLU A 174 12.63 -9.67 6.18
CA GLU A 174 13.20 -8.36 6.51
C GLU A 174 13.33 -7.47 5.27
N ARG A 175 13.99 -7.96 4.23
CA ARG A 175 14.15 -7.22 2.98
C ARG A 175 12.81 -6.95 2.31
N ALA A 176 11.85 -7.87 2.41
CA ALA A 176 10.50 -7.64 1.88
C ALA A 176 9.81 -6.44 2.56
N ARG A 177 9.99 -6.28 3.88
CA ARG A 177 9.43 -5.12 4.62
C ARG A 177 10.11 -3.81 4.22
N GLU A 178 11.41 -3.81 3.99
CA GLU A 178 12.12 -2.63 3.47
C GLU A 178 11.59 -2.24 2.09
N LEU A 179 11.40 -3.23 1.21
CA LEU A 179 10.86 -3.01 -0.13
C LEU A 179 9.46 -2.39 -0.09
N LEU A 180 8.59 -2.79 0.86
CA LEU A 180 7.28 -2.12 1.03
C LEU A 180 7.43 -0.61 1.23
N GLY A 181 8.39 -0.17 2.04
CA GLY A 181 8.66 1.26 2.25
C GLY A 181 9.28 1.93 1.03
N GLU A 182 10.31 1.31 0.43
CA GLU A 182 11.04 1.84 -0.73
C GLU A 182 10.15 2.00 -1.96
N SER A 183 9.27 1.02 -2.20
CA SER A 183 8.45 0.96 -3.39
C SER A 183 7.09 1.61 -3.21
N GLY A 184 6.73 2.08 -2.01
CA GLY A 184 5.43 2.67 -1.71
C GLY A 184 5.12 3.92 -2.55
N ARG A 185 6.08 4.84 -2.71
CA ARG A 185 5.90 6.04 -3.57
C ARG A 185 5.68 5.69 -5.03
N ILE A 186 6.37 4.65 -5.52
CA ILE A 186 6.25 4.17 -6.90
C ILE A 186 4.89 3.49 -7.08
N GLY A 187 4.51 2.61 -6.15
CA GLY A 187 3.20 1.96 -6.14
C GLY A 187 2.05 2.95 -6.09
N ASN A 188 2.18 4.03 -5.31
CA ASN A 188 1.19 5.10 -5.24
C ASN A 188 0.93 5.80 -6.57
N LEU A 189 1.89 5.85 -7.48
CA LEU A 189 1.75 6.50 -8.79
C LEU A 189 1.37 5.51 -9.90
N VAL A 190 1.90 4.29 -9.83
CA VAL A 190 1.70 3.27 -10.86
C VAL A 190 0.38 2.51 -10.66
N ASN A 191 0.05 2.21 -9.40
CA ASN A 191 -1.11 1.42 -8.99
C ASN A 191 -2.06 2.26 -8.12
N GLU A 192 -2.31 3.49 -8.59
CA GLU A 192 -3.37 4.38 -8.10
C GLU A 192 -4.71 3.62 -8.05
N GLU A 193 -5.54 3.94 -7.05
CA GLU A 193 -6.94 3.57 -7.14
C GLU A 193 -7.53 4.29 -8.36
N GLU A 194 -8.26 3.55 -9.20
CA GLU A 194 -9.15 4.19 -10.16
C GLU A 194 -10.21 4.89 -9.30
N ASP A 195 -10.10 6.21 -9.14
CA ASP A 195 -11.20 7.02 -8.63
C ASP A 195 -12.45 6.58 -9.42
N ASP A 196 -13.50 6.17 -8.70
CA ASP A 196 -14.83 6.00 -9.27
C ASP A 196 -15.08 7.23 -10.14
N ALA A 197 -15.07 7.03 -11.46
CA ALA A 197 -15.19 8.10 -12.42
C ALA A 197 -16.44 8.92 -12.07
N ILE A 198 -16.23 10.18 -11.67
CA ILE A 198 -17.30 11.17 -11.54
C ILE A 198 -17.95 11.37 -12.91
#